data_AF-A0A094I4C1-F1
#
_entry.id   AF-A0A094I4C1-F1
#
_cell.length_a   1.000
_cell.length_b   1.000
_cell.length_c   1.000
_cell.angle_alpha   90.00
_cell.angle_beta   90.00
_cell.angle_gamma   90.00
#
_symmetry.space_group_name_H-M   'P 1'
#
loop_
_entity.id
_entity.type
_entity.pdbx_description
1 polymer ?
#
loop_
_entity_poly.entity_id
_entity_poly.type
_entity_poly.pdbx_seq_one_letter_code
_entity_poly.pdbx_strand_id
1 'polypeptide(L)'
;MADTSTTGTVPGLVSNKRKEPNVTIAERNAEKLKAAKKDREVARTNRDIAVIAYAKAYEDNTRLENEVESMIEETEGASPQQINDLAQSNNELADVKSGLGELTEEYHLKKDAYSNLRTELQGEAGNNEAKMDEKQDTREGIKFLKKQINMEESRYKKLKSRHATASAKSGTTEDPELQLKVRKLAEKIDAADAELKHHRDLLKEAEENDGLFVSQDTPGGPQADPQTGPQTGPPAGPPAGPQADPPADPQTGPQDKYRTPEIPTEDPADLWSAEMERNERGNKEDKYYEVVGWKNGFRGKTTLVRRGPPNARSYRLENVNTMDGYLDEAITPRITLSTLRYGAMKDENEEKYLYGKADQPTIQGVCWYDEYPVDMLKPGEEAGRPIAVDIFIKWKTAEGLKWSWETRSSWGRIWGKTKAAETIYKAALYQEKRYNEWLDNERKSEDREPTPRDETPDTEIKEEPVADGPATATNPPATQNPTKTPLNDYRNMWCEINDINLAEMTAEQRNQLIREYAAL
;
A
#
# COMPACT_ATOMS: atom_id res chain seq x y z
N MET A 1 44.96 -25.72 -78.87
CA MET A 1 45.77 -25.66 -77.64
C MET A 1 45.93 -24.21 -77.25
N ALA A 2 45.18 -23.78 -76.25
CA ALA A 2 45.42 -22.57 -75.46
C ALA A 2 44.55 -22.70 -74.20
N ASP A 3 45.20 -23.06 -73.09
CA ASP A 3 44.61 -23.15 -71.75
C ASP A 3 44.21 -21.76 -71.25
N THR A 4 42.98 -21.64 -70.76
CA THR A 4 42.50 -20.47 -70.02
C THR A 4 42.39 -20.85 -68.54
N SER A 5 43.47 -20.58 -67.81
CA SER A 5 43.51 -20.65 -66.34
C SER A 5 42.66 -19.53 -65.77
N THR A 6 41.53 -19.88 -65.16
CA THR A 6 40.64 -18.97 -64.43
C THR A 6 40.98 -19.06 -62.95
N THR A 7 41.67 -18.05 -62.43
CA THR A 7 41.98 -17.89 -61.00
C THR A 7 40.74 -17.39 -60.26
N GLY A 8 40.06 -18.31 -59.57
CA GLY A 8 38.96 -17.99 -58.66
C GLY A 8 39.45 -17.18 -57.46
N THR A 9 38.92 -15.96 -57.31
CA THR A 9 39.12 -15.11 -56.13
C THR A 9 38.18 -15.58 -55.02
N VAL A 10 38.74 -16.13 -53.94
CA VAL A 10 37.99 -16.51 -52.74
C VAL A 10 37.52 -15.23 -52.03
N PRO A 11 36.21 -15.04 -51.77
CA PRO A 11 35.72 -13.88 -51.04
C PRO A 11 36.27 -13.91 -49.61
N GLY A 12 36.98 -12.84 -49.25
CA GLY A 12 37.60 -12.68 -47.95
C GLY A 12 36.56 -12.74 -46.83
N LEU A 13 36.79 -13.64 -45.88
CA LEU A 13 36.13 -13.67 -44.57
C LEU A 13 36.39 -12.33 -43.87
N VAL A 14 35.44 -11.41 -43.96
CA VAL A 14 35.43 -10.19 -43.15
C VAL A 14 35.25 -10.62 -41.71
N SER A 15 36.35 -10.58 -40.95
CA SER A 15 36.35 -10.76 -39.51
C SER A 15 35.48 -9.68 -38.87
N ASN A 16 34.20 -10.00 -38.64
CA ASN A 16 33.33 -9.23 -37.77
C ASN A 16 33.86 -9.34 -36.34
N LYS A 17 34.83 -8.49 -35.99
CA LYS A 17 35.22 -8.25 -34.60
C LYS A 17 33.98 -7.78 -33.85
N ARG A 18 33.30 -8.72 -33.17
CA ARG A 18 32.17 -8.43 -32.28
C ARG A 18 32.64 -7.42 -31.24
N LYS A 19 32.11 -6.20 -31.31
CA LYS A 19 32.23 -5.17 -30.26
C LYS A 19 31.25 -5.45 -29.12
N GLU A 20 31.17 -6.68 -28.65
CA GLU A 20 30.44 -6.93 -27.41
C GLU A 20 31.34 -6.43 -26.26
N PRO A 21 30.80 -5.61 -25.34
CA PRO A 21 31.55 -5.18 -24.18
C PRO A 21 32.07 -6.40 -23.42
N ASN A 22 33.30 -6.33 -22.92
CA ASN A 22 33.94 -7.44 -22.23
C ASN A 22 33.36 -7.56 -20.81
N VAL A 23 32.13 -8.10 -20.72
CA VAL A 23 31.41 -8.31 -19.46
C VAL A 23 31.98 -9.56 -18.78
N THR A 24 32.33 -9.43 -17.50
CA THR A 24 32.84 -10.54 -16.70
C THR A 24 31.77 -11.61 -16.46
N ILE A 25 32.19 -12.84 -16.15
CA ILE A 25 31.25 -13.93 -15.80
C ILE A 25 30.40 -13.54 -14.58
N ALA A 26 31.01 -12.84 -13.61
CA ALA A 26 30.31 -12.36 -12.41
C ALA A 26 29.20 -11.36 -12.76
N GLU A 27 29.48 -10.38 -13.62
CA GLU A 27 28.48 -9.41 -14.07
C GLU A 27 27.34 -10.07 -14.86
N ARG A 28 27.67 -11.03 -15.74
CA ARG A 28 26.66 -11.80 -16.48
C ARG A 28 25.77 -12.63 -15.55
N ASN A 29 26.34 -13.22 -14.51
CA ASN A 29 25.60 -13.99 -13.51
C ASN A 29 24.72 -13.07 -12.65
N ALA A 30 25.21 -11.90 -12.26
CA ALA A 30 24.43 -10.90 -11.53
C ALA A 30 23.25 -10.38 -12.38
N GLU A 31 23.45 -10.16 -13.68
CA GLU A 31 22.40 -9.75 -14.61
C GLU A 31 21.31 -10.83 -14.77
N LYS A 32 21.72 -12.10 -14.94
CA LYS A 32 20.77 -13.23 -14.97
C LYS A 32 19.96 -13.34 -13.69
N LEU A 33 20.59 -13.19 -12.53
CA LEU A 33 19.90 -13.24 -11.24
C LEU A 33 18.94 -12.06 -11.06
N LYS A 34 19.33 -10.87 -11.50
CA LYS A 34 18.48 -9.67 -11.49
C LYS A 34 17.26 -9.85 -12.40
N ALA A 35 17.44 -10.41 -13.60
CA ALA A 35 16.35 -10.71 -14.52
C ALA A 35 15.38 -11.73 -13.92
N ALA A 36 15.89 -12.85 -13.39
CA ALA A 36 15.04 -13.87 -12.74
C ALA A 36 14.30 -13.34 -11.50
N LYS A 37 14.94 -12.48 -10.69
CA LYS A 37 14.28 -11.81 -9.55
C LYS A 37 13.14 -10.90 -10.03
N LYS A 38 13.36 -10.15 -11.11
CA LYS A 38 12.32 -9.30 -11.72
C LYS A 38 11.16 -10.13 -12.24
N ASP A 39 11.42 -11.22 -12.96
CA ASP A 39 10.38 -12.11 -13.48
C ASP A 39 9.53 -12.71 -12.35
N ARG A 40 10.18 -13.14 -11.25
CA ARG A 40 9.48 -13.61 -10.05
C ARG A 40 8.57 -12.53 -9.45
N GLU A 41 9.06 -11.30 -9.31
CA GLU A 41 8.27 -10.21 -8.72
C GLU A 41 7.08 -9.82 -9.60
N VAL A 42 7.24 -9.86 -10.92
CA VAL A 42 6.13 -9.67 -11.87
C VAL A 42 5.09 -10.78 -11.72
N ALA A 43 5.51 -12.05 -11.70
CA ALA A 43 4.60 -13.18 -11.50
C ALA A 43 3.86 -13.11 -10.16
N ARG A 44 4.56 -12.71 -9.09
CA ARG A 44 3.96 -12.47 -7.76
C ARG A 44 2.90 -11.38 -7.81
N THR A 45 3.22 -10.24 -8.43
CA THR A 45 2.29 -9.12 -8.56
C THR A 45 1.05 -9.54 -9.34
N ASN A 46 1.20 -10.28 -10.43
CA ASN A 46 0.08 -10.79 -11.22
C ASN A 46 -0.81 -11.75 -10.41
N ARG A 47 -0.20 -12.66 -9.64
CA ARG A 47 -0.93 -13.55 -8.72
C ARG A 47 -1.71 -12.75 -7.69
N ASP A 48 -1.10 -11.75 -7.07
CA ASP A 48 -1.74 -10.95 -6.02
C ASP A 48 -2.92 -10.13 -6.57
N ILE A 49 -2.78 -9.57 -7.78
CA ILE A 49 -3.88 -8.92 -8.51
C ILE A 49 -5.03 -9.93 -8.75
N ALA A 50 -4.73 -11.15 -9.19
CA ALA A 50 -5.73 -12.18 -9.42
C ALA A 50 -6.41 -12.66 -8.12
N VAL A 51 -5.67 -12.74 -7.01
CA VAL A 51 -6.23 -13.03 -5.68
C VAL A 51 -7.24 -11.95 -5.25
N ILE A 52 -6.91 -10.68 -5.48
CA ILE A 52 -7.82 -9.56 -5.19
C ILE A 52 -9.06 -9.64 -6.09
N ALA A 53 -8.88 -9.90 -7.39
CA ALA A 53 -9.98 -10.05 -8.33
C ALA A 53 -10.91 -11.23 -7.94
N TYR A 54 -10.34 -12.36 -7.55
CA TYR A 54 -11.10 -13.52 -7.06
C TYR A 54 -11.90 -13.20 -5.80
N ALA A 55 -11.27 -12.54 -4.81
CA ALA A 55 -11.97 -12.14 -3.59
C ALA A 55 -13.16 -11.22 -3.89
N LYS A 56 -12.99 -10.25 -4.80
CA LYS A 56 -14.06 -9.35 -5.22
C LYS A 56 -15.20 -10.10 -5.94
N ALA A 57 -14.87 -10.93 -6.93
CA ALA A 57 -15.85 -11.73 -7.65
C ALA A 57 -16.62 -12.67 -6.71
N TYR A 58 -15.94 -13.22 -5.70
CA TYR A 58 -16.56 -14.05 -4.67
C TYR A 58 -17.55 -13.28 -3.80
N GLU A 59 -17.19 -12.07 -3.35
CA GLU A 59 -18.05 -11.19 -2.58
C GLU A 59 -19.30 -10.77 -3.39
N ASP A 60 -19.11 -10.40 -4.67
CA ASP A 60 -20.21 -10.03 -5.57
C ASP A 60 -21.17 -11.22 -5.81
N ASN A 61 -20.65 -12.42 -6.07
CA ASN A 61 -21.48 -13.62 -6.21
C ASN A 61 -22.22 -13.93 -4.90
N THR A 62 -21.54 -13.85 -3.75
CA THR A 62 -22.18 -14.06 -2.44
C THR A 62 -23.30 -13.03 -2.19
N ARG A 63 -23.14 -11.78 -2.63
CA ARG A 63 -24.20 -10.76 -2.55
C ARG A 63 -25.41 -11.16 -3.39
N LEU A 64 -25.19 -11.52 -4.66
CA LEU A 64 -26.25 -11.93 -5.58
C LEU A 64 -26.99 -13.19 -5.09
N GLU A 65 -26.27 -14.18 -4.55
CA GLU A 65 -26.88 -15.35 -3.90
C GLU A 65 -27.84 -14.93 -2.78
N ASN A 66 -27.42 -14.03 -1.89
CA ASN A 66 -28.26 -13.55 -0.79
C ASN A 66 -29.48 -12.74 -1.30
N GLU A 67 -29.31 -11.92 -2.35
CA GLU A 67 -30.40 -11.14 -2.95
C GLU A 67 -31.48 -12.04 -3.58
N VAL A 68 -31.06 -12.96 -4.46
CA VAL A 68 -31.95 -13.94 -5.11
C VAL A 68 -32.72 -14.72 -4.06
N GLU A 69 -32.05 -15.09 -2.98
CA GLU A 69 -32.66 -15.88 -1.92
C GLU A 69 -33.61 -15.07 -1.03
N SER A 70 -33.26 -13.84 -0.66
CA SER A 70 -34.17 -12.93 0.06
C SER A 70 -35.46 -12.74 -0.73
N MET A 71 -35.38 -12.65 -2.05
CA MET A 71 -36.57 -12.55 -2.89
C MET A 71 -37.38 -13.83 -2.97
N ILE A 72 -36.74 -15.00 -2.99
CA ILE A 72 -37.45 -16.29 -2.90
C ILE A 72 -38.19 -16.42 -1.56
N GLU A 73 -37.65 -15.85 -0.48
CA GLU A 73 -38.32 -15.84 0.83
C GLU A 73 -39.46 -14.81 0.92
N GLU A 74 -39.32 -13.64 0.28
CA GLU A 74 -40.28 -12.53 0.34
C GLU A 74 -41.39 -12.59 -0.73
N THR A 75 -41.18 -13.27 -1.85
CA THR A 75 -42.09 -13.30 -3.02
C THR A 75 -42.40 -14.72 -3.50
N GLU A 76 -43.34 -14.90 -4.44
CA GLU A 76 -43.63 -16.21 -5.08
C GLU A 76 -42.49 -16.73 -6.00
N GLY A 77 -41.30 -16.12 -6.00
CA GLY A 77 -40.10 -16.63 -6.66
C GLY A 77 -39.19 -15.54 -7.25
N ALA A 78 -37.91 -15.86 -7.44
CA ALA A 78 -36.95 -14.98 -8.12
C ALA A 78 -37.31 -14.80 -9.61
N SER A 79 -37.08 -13.59 -10.15
CA SER A 79 -37.33 -13.35 -11.57
C SER A 79 -36.36 -14.14 -12.45
N PRO A 80 -36.75 -14.54 -13.68
CA PRO A 80 -35.85 -15.22 -14.62
C PRO A 80 -34.56 -14.44 -14.90
N GLN A 81 -34.63 -13.10 -14.91
CA GLN A 81 -33.45 -12.25 -15.11
C GLN A 81 -32.44 -12.42 -13.98
N GLN A 82 -32.89 -12.44 -12.73
CA GLN A 82 -31.99 -12.56 -11.57
C GLN A 82 -31.37 -13.96 -11.46
N ILE A 83 -32.11 -15.01 -11.83
CA ILE A 83 -31.56 -16.36 -11.96
C ILE A 83 -30.46 -16.38 -13.03
N ASN A 84 -30.67 -15.68 -14.14
CA ASN A 84 -29.68 -15.55 -15.21
C ASN A 84 -28.46 -14.74 -14.75
N ASP A 85 -28.65 -13.63 -14.04
CA ASP A 85 -27.56 -12.80 -13.50
C ASP A 85 -26.71 -13.60 -12.49
N LEU A 86 -27.35 -14.40 -11.64
CA LEU A 86 -26.64 -15.32 -10.72
C LEU A 86 -25.90 -16.43 -11.47
N ALA A 87 -26.49 -17.00 -12.52
CA ALA A 87 -25.81 -18.00 -13.36
C ALA A 87 -24.58 -17.40 -14.06
N GLN A 88 -24.70 -16.17 -14.58
CA GLN A 88 -23.59 -15.43 -15.18
C GLN A 88 -22.49 -15.15 -14.16
N SER A 89 -22.83 -14.64 -12.97
CA SER A 89 -21.86 -14.39 -11.90
C SER A 89 -21.14 -15.67 -11.45
N ASN A 90 -21.83 -16.80 -11.42
CA ASN A 90 -21.21 -18.10 -11.12
C ASN A 90 -20.20 -18.53 -12.19
N ASN A 91 -20.51 -18.29 -13.48
CA ASN A 91 -19.56 -18.56 -14.56
C ASN A 91 -18.35 -17.63 -14.47
N GLU A 92 -18.56 -16.33 -14.22
CA GLU A 92 -17.47 -15.36 -14.03
C GLU A 92 -16.57 -15.75 -12.85
N LEU A 93 -17.16 -16.20 -11.72
CA LEU A 93 -16.39 -16.69 -10.58
C LEU A 93 -15.58 -17.95 -10.93
N ALA A 94 -16.14 -18.85 -11.73
CA ALA A 94 -15.45 -20.06 -12.19
C ALA A 94 -14.26 -19.72 -13.10
N ASP A 95 -14.44 -18.79 -14.03
CA ASP A 95 -13.40 -18.31 -14.94
C ASP A 95 -12.27 -17.62 -14.18
N VAL A 96 -12.60 -16.71 -13.25
CA VAL A 96 -11.61 -16.04 -12.39
C VAL A 96 -10.86 -17.05 -11.53
N LYS A 97 -11.55 -18.07 -11.00
CA LYS A 97 -10.91 -19.14 -10.23
C LYS A 97 -9.93 -19.96 -11.09
N SER A 98 -10.30 -20.27 -12.33
CA SER A 98 -9.42 -20.97 -13.28
C SER A 98 -8.18 -20.15 -13.57
N GLY A 99 -8.34 -18.86 -13.91
CA GLY A 99 -7.22 -17.95 -14.16
C GLY A 99 -6.31 -17.77 -12.94
N LEU A 100 -6.87 -17.74 -11.73
CA LEU A 100 -6.08 -17.73 -10.49
C LEU A 100 -5.23 -19.01 -10.35
N GLY A 101 -5.78 -20.16 -10.72
CA GLY A 101 -5.04 -21.43 -10.75
C GLY A 101 -3.82 -21.37 -11.67
N GLU A 102 -4.01 -20.93 -12.92
CA GLU A 102 -2.95 -20.79 -13.91
C GLU A 102 -1.85 -19.81 -13.46
N LEU A 103 -2.23 -18.66 -12.92
CA LEU A 103 -1.28 -17.66 -12.40
C LEU A 103 -0.53 -18.15 -11.15
N THR A 104 -1.18 -18.97 -10.33
CA THR A 104 -0.55 -19.58 -9.15
C THR A 104 0.50 -20.61 -9.60
N GLU A 105 0.19 -21.45 -10.57
CA GLU A 105 1.14 -22.39 -11.16
C GLU A 105 2.33 -21.65 -11.82
N GLU A 106 2.07 -20.60 -12.59
CA GLU A 106 3.14 -19.78 -13.19
C GLU A 106 4.05 -19.16 -12.11
N TYR A 107 3.46 -18.62 -11.04
CA TYR A 107 4.21 -18.08 -9.91
C TYR A 107 5.14 -19.14 -9.30
N HIS A 108 4.64 -20.35 -9.05
CA HIS A 108 5.44 -21.44 -8.50
C HIS A 108 6.57 -21.85 -9.45
N LEU A 109 6.31 -21.99 -10.75
CA LEU A 109 7.34 -22.30 -11.75
C LEU A 109 8.44 -21.24 -11.78
N LYS A 110 8.09 -19.95 -11.73
CA LYS A 110 9.07 -18.84 -11.72
C LYS A 110 9.85 -18.78 -10.41
N LYS A 111 9.21 -19.06 -9.28
CA LYS A 111 9.85 -19.17 -7.97
C LYS A 111 10.90 -20.28 -7.97
N ASP A 112 10.55 -21.46 -8.44
CA ASP A 112 11.44 -22.62 -8.48
C ASP A 112 12.62 -22.36 -9.43
N ALA A 113 12.36 -21.75 -10.60
CA ALA A 113 13.41 -21.35 -11.53
C ALA A 113 14.40 -20.35 -10.91
N TYR A 114 13.90 -19.34 -10.17
CA TYR A 114 14.74 -18.38 -9.46
C TYR A 114 15.58 -19.06 -8.36
N SER A 115 14.97 -19.93 -7.56
CA SER A 115 15.64 -20.66 -6.48
C SER A 115 16.76 -21.57 -7.02
N ASN A 116 16.48 -22.30 -8.09
CA ASN A 116 17.45 -23.18 -8.75
C ASN A 116 18.63 -22.40 -9.34
N LEU A 117 18.35 -21.33 -10.11
CA LEU A 117 19.39 -20.46 -10.69
C LEU A 117 20.26 -19.85 -9.60
N ARG A 118 19.66 -19.46 -8.47
CA ARG A 118 20.38 -18.88 -7.36
C ARG A 118 21.33 -19.87 -6.69
N THR A 119 20.84 -21.09 -6.44
CA THR A 119 21.63 -22.18 -5.87
C THR A 119 22.84 -22.49 -6.78
N GLU A 120 22.62 -22.53 -8.09
CA GLU A 120 23.66 -22.76 -9.09
C GLU A 120 24.74 -21.65 -9.08
N LEU A 121 24.34 -20.38 -8.95
CA LEU A 121 25.24 -19.24 -9.10
C LEU A 121 25.96 -18.81 -7.81
N GLN A 122 25.34 -18.98 -6.64
CA GLN A 122 25.81 -18.41 -5.36
C GLN A 122 26.23 -19.45 -4.33
N GLY A 123 25.98 -20.74 -4.55
CA GLY A 123 26.23 -21.79 -3.56
C GLY A 123 25.44 -21.56 -2.26
N GLU A 124 26.00 -21.99 -1.12
CA GLU A 124 25.30 -21.97 0.18
C GLU A 124 24.89 -20.56 0.66
N ALA A 125 25.63 -19.51 0.29
CA ALA A 125 25.29 -18.13 0.66
C ALA A 125 23.99 -17.64 -0.01
N GLY A 126 23.67 -18.16 -1.20
CA GLY A 126 22.40 -17.89 -1.88
C GLY A 126 21.18 -18.49 -1.17
N ASN A 127 21.37 -19.53 -0.37
CA ASN A 127 20.28 -20.25 0.29
C ASN A 127 19.61 -19.43 1.41
N ASN A 128 20.32 -18.52 2.06
CA ASN A 128 19.77 -17.80 3.22
C ASN A 128 18.69 -16.76 2.83
N GLU A 129 18.92 -15.96 1.80
CA GLU A 129 17.89 -15.01 1.34
C GLU A 129 16.78 -15.74 0.56
N ALA A 130 17.05 -16.89 -0.08
CA ALA A 130 16.00 -17.75 -0.64
C ALA A 130 15.06 -18.31 0.45
N LYS A 131 15.62 -18.73 1.59
CA LYS A 131 14.83 -19.15 2.78
C LYS A 131 13.99 -18.00 3.36
N MET A 132 14.55 -16.80 3.42
CA MET A 132 13.81 -15.60 3.87
C MET A 132 12.63 -15.28 2.95
N ASP A 133 12.85 -15.39 1.64
CA ASP A 133 11.82 -15.23 0.63
C ASP A 133 10.73 -16.31 0.74
N GLU A 134 11.12 -17.58 0.93
CA GLU A 134 10.19 -18.69 1.14
C GLU A 134 9.36 -18.50 2.43
N LYS A 135 9.97 -18.01 3.50
CA LYS A 135 9.30 -17.69 4.76
C LYS A 135 8.25 -16.58 4.59
N GLN A 136 8.59 -15.55 3.82
CA GLN A 136 7.67 -14.46 3.50
C GLN A 136 6.48 -14.98 2.68
N ASP A 137 6.73 -15.80 1.66
CA ASP A 137 5.68 -16.42 0.84
C ASP A 137 4.75 -17.29 1.69
N THR A 138 5.31 -18.12 2.59
CA THR A 138 4.52 -18.97 3.49
C THR A 138 3.64 -18.13 4.42
N ARG A 139 4.13 -16.99 4.92
CA ARG A 139 3.32 -16.07 5.74
C ARG A 139 2.16 -15.47 4.93
N GLU A 140 2.39 -15.13 3.67
CA GLU A 140 1.36 -14.63 2.77
C GLU A 140 0.32 -15.71 2.43
N GLY A 141 0.76 -16.94 2.15
CA GLY A 141 -0.12 -18.10 1.97
C GLY A 141 -1.01 -18.35 3.19
N ILE A 142 -0.45 -18.29 4.40
CA ILE A 142 -1.23 -18.38 5.65
C ILE A 142 -2.29 -17.26 5.75
N LYS A 143 -1.93 -16.01 5.39
CA LYS A 143 -2.90 -14.90 5.42
C LYS A 143 -4.05 -15.15 4.44
N PHE A 144 -3.74 -15.61 3.23
CA PHE A 144 -4.74 -15.93 2.21
C PHE A 144 -5.68 -17.06 2.65
N LEU A 145 -5.13 -18.19 3.12
CA LEU A 145 -5.91 -19.34 3.58
C LEU A 145 -6.85 -18.96 4.74
N LYS A 146 -6.37 -18.15 5.70
CA LYS A 146 -7.24 -17.62 6.78
C LYS A 146 -8.43 -16.84 6.24
N LYS A 147 -8.20 -15.98 5.25
CA LYS A 147 -9.28 -15.20 4.62
C LYS A 147 -10.29 -16.14 3.95
N GLN A 148 -9.81 -17.14 3.22
CA GLN A 148 -10.65 -18.14 2.58
C GLN A 148 -11.49 -18.95 3.58
N ILE A 149 -10.88 -19.46 4.65
CA ILE A 149 -11.58 -20.18 5.72
C ILE A 149 -12.68 -19.33 6.34
N ASN A 150 -12.39 -18.07 6.70
CA ASN A 150 -13.38 -17.17 7.30
C ASN A 150 -14.58 -16.93 6.37
N MET A 151 -14.35 -16.82 5.05
CA MET A 151 -15.42 -16.67 4.07
C MET A 151 -16.29 -17.93 3.99
N GLU A 152 -15.69 -19.11 3.89
CA GLU A 152 -16.41 -20.39 3.81
C GLU A 152 -17.15 -20.72 5.12
N GLU A 153 -16.57 -20.43 6.29
CA GLU A 153 -17.24 -20.57 7.58
C GLU A 153 -18.50 -19.72 7.69
N SER A 154 -18.44 -18.48 7.16
CA SER A 154 -19.59 -17.58 7.15
C SER A 154 -20.73 -18.14 6.29
N ARG A 155 -20.41 -18.73 5.14
CA ARG A 155 -21.37 -19.47 4.30
C ARG A 155 -21.93 -20.69 5.00
N TYR A 156 -21.06 -21.50 5.62
CA TYR A 156 -21.47 -22.68 6.38
C TYR A 156 -22.47 -22.33 7.48
N LYS A 157 -22.20 -21.27 8.26
CA LYS A 157 -23.10 -20.78 9.32
C LYS A 157 -24.49 -20.40 8.76
N LYS A 158 -24.55 -19.64 7.66
CA LYS A 158 -25.80 -19.26 6.99
C LYS A 158 -26.59 -20.48 6.48
N LEU A 159 -25.93 -21.39 5.76
CA LEU A 159 -26.57 -22.61 5.23
C LEU A 159 -27.07 -23.52 6.36
N LYS A 160 -26.31 -23.66 7.44
CA LYS A 160 -26.71 -24.43 8.61
C LYS A 160 -27.93 -23.83 9.32
N SER A 161 -28.00 -22.50 9.48
CA SER A 161 -29.20 -21.86 10.06
C SER A 161 -30.44 -22.06 9.19
N ARG A 162 -30.27 -22.07 7.86
CA ARG A 162 -31.37 -22.35 6.93
C ARG A 162 -31.82 -23.79 7.00
N HIS A 163 -30.89 -24.75 7.03
CA HIS A 163 -31.23 -26.16 7.22
C HIS A 163 -32.08 -26.37 8.47
N ALA A 164 -31.67 -25.74 9.58
CA ALA A 164 -32.42 -25.80 10.83
C ALA A 164 -33.82 -25.19 10.72
N THR A 165 -33.95 -24.05 10.03
CA THR A 165 -35.24 -23.37 9.84
C THR A 165 -36.17 -24.14 8.90
N ALA A 166 -35.66 -24.66 7.79
CA ALA A 166 -36.42 -25.47 6.84
C ALA A 166 -36.91 -26.77 7.48
N SER A 167 -36.04 -27.46 8.23
CA SER A 167 -36.39 -28.67 8.98
C SER A 167 -37.46 -28.40 10.04
N ALA A 168 -37.40 -27.26 10.73
CA ALA A 168 -38.42 -26.86 11.70
C ALA A 168 -39.79 -26.56 11.05
N LYS A 169 -39.80 -25.99 9.83
CA LYS A 169 -41.02 -25.58 9.12
C LYS A 169 -41.73 -26.73 8.43
N SER A 170 -40.99 -27.69 7.85
CA SER A 170 -41.58 -28.76 7.02
C SER A 170 -42.12 -29.94 7.84
N GLY A 171 -41.63 -30.15 9.07
CA GLY A 171 -41.99 -31.33 9.89
C GLY A 171 -41.62 -32.67 9.26
N THR A 172 -40.94 -32.65 8.10
CA THR A 172 -40.54 -33.80 7.30
C THR A 172 -39.02 -33.87 7.18
N THR A 173 -38.57 -35.06 6.77
CA THR A 173 -37.17 -35.47 6.58
C THR A 173 -36.36 -34.43 5.84
N GLU A 174 -35.14 -34.19 6.33
CA GLU A 174 -34.12 -33.24 5.87
C GLU A 174 -34.11 -33.07 4.34
N ASP A 175 -34.03 -31.82 3.85
CA ASP A 175 -33.79 -31.53 2.44
C ASP A 175 -32.41 -32.10 2.05
N PRO A 176 -32.37 -33.20 1.26
CA PRO A 176 -31.12 -33.90 0.97
C PRO A 176 -30.16 -33.04 0.14
N GLU A 177 -30.66 -32.08 -0.64
CA GLU A 177 -29.82 -31.20 -1.43
C GLU A 177 -29.10 -30.18 -0.53
N LEU A 178 -29.83 -29.57 0.40
CA LEU A 178 -29.25 -28.61 1.34
C LEU A 178 -28.26 -29.29 2.29
N GLN A 179 -28.57 -30.51 2.75
CA GLN A 179 -27.65 -31.33 3.55
C GLN A 179 -26.36 -31.65 2.78
N LEU A 180 -26.46 -31.99 1.50
CA LEU A 180 -25.29 -32.23 0.64
C LEU A 180 -24.44 -30.95 0.47
N LYS A 181 -25.06 -29.77 0.32
CA LYS A 181 -24.34 -28.49 0.24
C LYS A 181 -23.60 -28.17 1.54
N VAL A 182 -24.24 -28.35 2.70
CA VAL A 182 -23.61 -28.17 4.03
C VAL A 182 -22.42 -29.10 4.21
N ARG A 183 -22.55 -30.38 3.80
CA ARG A 183 -21.46 -31.37 3.87
C ARG A 183 -20.28 -30.98 3.00
N LYS A 184 -20.52 -30.63 1.73
CA LYS A 184 -19.46 -30.21 0.80
C LYS A 184 -18.71 -28.96 1.27
N LEU A 185 -19.39 -28.03 1.94
CA LEU A 185 -18.73 -26.85 2.52
C LEU A 185 -17.87 -27.20 3.74
N ALA A 186 -18.36 -28.09 4.61
CA ALA A 186 -17.57 -28.57 5.73
C ALA A 186 -16.27 -29.27 5.25
N GLU A 187 -16.38 -30.12 4.23
CA GLU A 187 -15.21 -30.79 3.62
C GLU A 187 -14.20 -29.79 3.03
N LYS A 188 -14.66 -28.67 2.45
CA LYS A 188 -13.77 -27.60 1.96
C LYS A 188 -13.07 -26.84 3.08
N ILE A 189 -13.79 -26.53 4.17
CA ILE A 189 -13.21 -25.87 5.34
C ILE A 189 -12.13 -26.76 5.96
N ASP A 190 -12.44 -28.05 6.17
CA ASP A 190 -11.50 -29.03 6.73
C ASP A 190 -10.23 -29.17 5.85
N ALA A 191 -10.39 -29.17 4.52
CA ALA A 191 -9.26 -29.21 3.59
C ALA A 191 -8.38 -27.95 3.69
N ALA A 192 -8.99 -26.76 3.74
CA ALA A 192 -8.26 -25.50 3.86
C ALA A 192 -7.56 -25.37 5.23
N ASP A 193 -8.18 -25.86 6.31
CA ASP A 193 -7.58 -25.91 7.64
C ASP A 193 -6.37 -26.87 7.69
N ALA A 194 -6.46 -28.02 7.01
CA ALA A 194 -5.34 -28.95 6.89
C ALA A 194 -4.14 -28.32 6.15
N GLU A 195 -4.40 -27.59 5.06
CA GLU A 195 -3.39 -26.85 4.30
C GLU A 195 -2.77 -25.71 5.15
N LEU A 196 -3.60 -24.94 5.85
CA LEU A 196 -3.15 -23.87 6.74
C LEU A 196 -2.29 -24.41 7.89
N LYS A 197 -2.64 -25.59 8.42
CA LYS A 197 -1.81 -26.28 9.41
C LYS A 197 -0.45 -26.66 8.82
N HIS A 198 -0.42 -27.24 7.62
CA HIS A 198 0.82 -27.58 6.93
C HIS A 198 1.74 -26.37 6.74
N HIS A 199 1.20 -25.23 6.27
CA HIS A 199 1.99 -24.00 6.14
C HIS A 199 2.52 -23.45 7.48
N ARG A 200 1.76 -23.58 8.57
CA ARG A 200 2.24 -23.20 9.90
C ARG A 200 3.39 -24.09 10.36
N ASP A 201 3.31 -25.37 10.10
CA ASP A 201 4.37 -26.33 10.43
C ASP A 201 5.65 -26.03 9.63
N LEU A 202 5.53 -25.76 8.33
CA LEU A 202 6.65 -25.30 7.48
C LEU A 202 7.28 -24.00 7.99
N LEU A 203 6.46 -23.01 8.37
CA LEU A 203 6.96 -21.74 8.90
C LEU A 203 7.70 -21.93 10.22
N LYS A 204 7.19 -22.80 11.08
CA LYS A 204 7.79 -23.13 12.37
C LYS A 204 9.13 -23.84 12.18
N GLU A 205 9.21 -24.82 11.28
CA GLU A 205 10.45 -25.51 10.93
C GLU A 205 11.51 -24.54 10.38
N ALA A 206 11.10 -23.61 9.50
CA ALA A 206 12.00 -22.57 8.99
C ALA A 206 12.52 -21.65 10.12
N GLU A 207 11.65 -21.27 11.06
CA GLU A 207 12.02 -20.43 12.22
C GLU A 207 12.95 -21.13 13.22
N GLU A 208 12.79 -22.44 13.43
CA GLU A 208 13.67 -23.24 14.29
C GLU A 208 15.05 -23.43 13.66
N ASN A 209 15.12 -23.60 12.35
CA ASN A 209 16.38 -23.74 11.62
C ASN A 209 17.18 -22.43 11.51
N ASP A 210 16.53 -21.27 11.55
CA ASP A 210 17.20 -19.95 11.58
C ASP A 210 18.03 -19.75 12.87
N GLY A 211 17.65 -20.39 13.98
CA GLY A 211 18.36 -20.30 15.26
C GLY A 211 19.74 -20.97 15.29
N LEU A 212 20.07 -21.76 14.26
CA LEU A 212 21.36 -22.47 14.16
C LEU A 212 22.42 -21.69 13.37
N PHE A 213 22.06 -20.59 12.71
CA PHE A 213 22.99 -19.74 11.99
C PHE A 213 23.42 -18.55 12.85
N VAL A 214 24.31 -18.82 13.81
CA VAL A 214 25.11 -17.76 14.44
C VAL A 214 26.01 -17.18 13.35
N SER A 215 25.83 -15.91 13.01
CA SER A 215 26.66 -15.17 12.05
C SER A 215 28.14 -15.35 12.40
N GLN A 216 28.86 -16.15 11.61
CA GLN A 216 30.29 -16.41 11.80
C GLN A 216 31.17 -15.25 11.27
N ASP A 217 30.62 -14.03 11.24
CA ASP A 217 31.31 -12.82 10.78
C ASP A 217 32.01 -12.08 11.92
N THR A 218 32.65 -12.82 12.83
CA THR A 218 33.66 -12.22 13.71
C THR A 218 35.04 -12.59 13.17
N PRO A 219 35.81 -11.64 12.60
CA PRO A 219 37.18 -11.91 12.20
C PRO A 219 37.97 -12.27 13.47
N GLY A 220 38.43 -13.52 13.55
CA GLY A 220 39.27 -13.99 14.65
C GLY A 220 40.54 -13.14 14.73
N GLY A 221 40.64 -12.35 15.80
CA GLY A 221 41.91 -11.79 16.23
C GLY A 221 42.90 -12.92 16.58
N PRO A 222 44.21 -12.69 16.42
CA PRO A 222 45.23 -13.73 16.51
C PRO A 222 45.23 -14.38 17.89
N GLN A 223 45.05 -15.69 17.89
CA GLN A 223 45.14 -16.55 19.05
C GLN A 223 46.61 -16.55 19.54
N ALA A 224 46.88 -15.90 20.66
CA ALA A 224 48.19 -15.88 21.28
C ALA A 224 48.46 -17.21 22.01
N ASP A 225 49.61 -17.83 21.70
CA ASP A 225 50.14 -18.99 22.41
C ASP A 225 50.42 -18.70 23.90
N PRO A 226 50.28 -19.69 24.79
CA PRO A 226 50.70 -19.55 26.18
C PRO A 226 52.21 -19.84 26.31
N GLN A 227 53.03 -18.79 26.37
CA GLN A 227 54.40 -18.91 26.88
C GLN A 227 54.41 -18.89 28.41
N THR A 228 54.71 -20.03 29.00
CA THR A 228 55.12 -20.20 30.39
C THR A 228 56.61 -19.94 30.54
N GLY A 229 56.98 -19.01 31.43
CA GLY A 229 58.36 -18.76 31.86
C GLY A 229 58.40 -18.16 33.27
N PRO A 230 59.26 -18.65 34.19
CA PRO A 230 59.21 -18.30 35.61
C PRO A 230 59.94 -16.99 35.96
N GLN A 231 59.39 -16.32 36.98
CA GLN A 231 59.89 -15.11 37.63
C GLN A 231 61.20 -15.29 38.40
N THR A 232 62.08 -14.29 38.33
CA THR A 232 63.00 -13.85 39.41
C THR A 232 63.21 -12.32 39.33
N GLY A 233 62.98 -11.56 40.41
CA GLY A 233 63.15 -10.08 40.53
C GLY A 233 64.54 -9.66 41.07
N PRO A 234 64.74 -8.53 41.80
CA PRO A 234 64.08 -7.20 41.92
C PRO A 234 65.12 -6.01 41.92
N PRO A 235 64.93 -4.83 42.59
CA PRO A 235 63.99 -3.69 42.39
C PRO A 235 64.70 -2.31 42.20
N ALA A 236 63.96 -1.24 41.81
CA ALA A 236 64.01 0.13 42.39
C ALA A 236 63.37 1.21 41.48
N GLY A 237 62.53 2.09 42.07
CA GLY A 237 62.14 3.38 41.48
C GLY A 237 60.70 3.85 41.78
N PRO A 238 60.46 5.00 42.46
CA PRO A 238 59.12 5.43 42.93
C PRO A 238 58.55 6.57 42.02
N PRO A 239 57.41 7.24 42.34
CA PRO A 239 56.15 7.12 41.58
C PRO A 239 55.65 8.43 40.94
N ALA A 240 54.84 8.40 39.88
CA ALA A 240 54.00 9.55 39.47
C ALA A 240 52.91 9.19 38.44
N GLY A 241 51.64 9.14 38.90
CA GLY A 241 50.33 9.42 38.23
C GLY A 241 49.99 8.91 36.81
N PRO A 242 48.75 9.12 36.30
CA PRO A 242 47.53 9.60 36.94
C PRO A 242 46.39 8.55 36.92
N GLN A 243 45.32 8.93 37.63
CA GLN A 243 44.01 8.28 37.76
C GLN A 243 43.45 7.81 36.39
N ALA A 244 43.11 6.53 36.29
CA ALA A 244 42.31 5.98 35.20
C ALA A 244 40.90 5.71 35.72
N ASP A 245 39.90 6.28 35.04
CA ASP A 245 38.48 6.03 35.27
C ASP A 245 38.13 4.55 35.00
N PRO A 246 37.08 4.01 35.65
CA PRO A 246 36.63 2.65 35.41
C PRO A 246 36.05 2.51 33.98
N PRO A 247 36.24 1.36 33.31
CA PRO A 247 35.65 1.14 32.00
C PRO A 247 34.12 1.09 32.11
N ALA A 248 33.46 1.85 31.24
CA ALA A 248 32.01 1.82 31.08
C ALA A 248 31.56 0.44 30.56
N ASP A 249 30.53 -0.09 31.20
CA ASP A 249 29.75 -1.22 30.70
C ASP A 249 29.20 -0.91 29.29
N PRO A 250 29.28 -1.83 28.31
CA PRO A 250 28.53 -1.67 27.08
C PRO A 250 27.04 -1.87 27.38
N GLN A 251 26.30 -0.78 27.52
CA GLN A 251 24.85 -0.78 27.42
C GLN A 251 24.45 -1.25 26.02
N THR A 252 24.07 -2.51 25.91
CA THR A 252 23.26 -3.03 24.81
C THR A 252 21.86 -2.42 24.89
N GLY A 253 21.65 -1.32 24.18
CA GLY A 253 20.30 -0.81 23.90
C GLY A 253 19.51 -1.83 23.05
N PRO A 254 18.17 -1.92 23.21
CA PRO A 254 17.35 -2.82 22.43
C PRO A 254 17.37 -2.43 20.94
N GLN A 255 17.77 -3.37 20.08
CA GLN A 255 17.63 -3.23 18.63
C GLN A 255 16.14 -3.26 18.25
N ASP A 256 15.60 -2.10 17.87
CA ASP A 256 14.26 -1.96 17.32
C ASP A 256 14.19 -2.55 15.91
N LYS A 257 13.42 -3.64 15.76
CA LYS A 257 13.22 -4.40 14.51
C LYS A 257 12.19 -3.78 13.55
N TYR A 258 11.88 -2.49 13.68
CA TYR A 258 10.82 -1.85 12.89
C TYR A 258 11.40 -1.14 11.67
N ARG A 259 11.23 -1.77 10.50
CA ARG A 259 11.48 -1.17 9.17
C ARG A 259 10.57 0.06 9.02
N THR A 260 11.16 1.22 8.78
CA THR A 260 10.44 2.45 8.40
C THR A 260 9.68 2.21 7.09
N PRO A 261 8.33 2.23 7.07
CA PRO A 261 7.58 2.20 5.82
C PRO A 261 7.80 3.54 5.08
N GLU A 262 8.14 3.47 3.79
CA GLU A 262 8.19 4.65 2.93
C GLU A 262 6.78 5.21 2.73
N ILE A 263 6.62 6.52 2.91
CA ILE A 263 5.35 7.21 2.65
C ILE A 263 5.15 7.23 1.12
N PRO A 264 3.99 6.80 0.59
CA PRO A 264 3.77 6.72 -0.86
C PRO A 264 3.95 8.08 -1.56
N THR A 265 4.74 8.10 -2.63
CA THR A 265 5.12 9.31 -3.39
C THR A 265 4.32 9.54 -4.68
N GLU A 266 3.39 8.67 -5.05
CA GLU A 266 2.68 8.73 -6.34
C GLU A 266 1.16 9.00 -6.21
N ASP A 267 0.66 9.84 -7.11
CA ASP A 267 -0.73 10.30 -7.25
C ASP A 267 -1.42 9.46 -8.34
N PRO A 268 -2.31 8.49 -8.01
CA PRO A 268 -2.98 7.68 -9.01
C PRO A 268 -4.07 8.49 -9.72
N ALA A 269 -3.90 8.63 -11.03
CA ALA A 269 -4.80 9.35 -11.91
C ALA A 269 -6.19 8.70 -12.02
N ASP A 270 -7.19 9.58 -12.03
CA ASP A 270 -8.64 9.41 -12.07
C ASP A 270 -9.18 8.59 -13.25
N LEU A 271 -10.12 7.66 -12.99
CA LEU A 271 -10.93 7.01 -14.03
C LEU A 271 -12.44 6.92 -13.72
N TRP A 272 -12.94 7.45 -12.60
CA TRP A 272 -14.35 7.28 -12.21
C TRP A 272 -14.90 8.52 -11.49
N SER A 273 -15.94 9.16 -12.04
CA SER A 273 -16.54 10.36 -11.43
C SER A 273 -17.24 10.01 -10.12
N ALA A 274 -16.83 10.63 -9.01
CA ALA A 274 -17.33 10.32 -7.67
C ALA A 274 -18.81 10.65 -7.44
N GLU A 275 -19.47 11.35 -8.37
CA GLU A 275 -20.89 11.71 -8.32
C GLU A 275 -21.81 10.52 -8.68
N MET A 276 -21.35 9.63 -9.57
CA MET A 276 -22.11 8.45 -10.01
C MET A 276 -22.10 7.34 -8.95
N GLU A 277 -20.97 7.12 -8.28
CA GLU A 277 -20.83 6.13 -7.19
C GLU A 277 -21.54 6.55 -5.89
N ARG A 278 -21.68 7.85 -5.62
CA ARG A 278 -22.39 8.38 -4.44
C ARG A 278 -23.89 8.06 -4.49
N ASN A 279 -24.48 8.11 -5.68
CA ASN A 279 -25.91 7.84 -5.88
C ASN A 279 -26.25 6.34 -5.84
N GLU A 280 -25.30 5.45 -6.16
CA GLU A 280 -25.53 4.00 -6.16
C GLU A 280 -25.44 3.33 -4.78
N ARG A 281 -24.76 3.92 -3.79
CA ARG A 281 -24.38 3.20 -2.55
C ARG A 281 -24.96 3.72 -1.24
N GLY A 282 -25.78 4.78 -1.25
CA GLY A 282 -26.50 5.20 -0.05
C GLY A 282 -25.61 5.33 1.21
N ASN A 283 -24.61 6.21 1.16
CA ASN A 283 -24.08 6.93 2.33
C ASN A 283 -23.75 6.13 3.63
N LYS A 284 -22.98 5.04 3.57
CA LYS A 284 -22.47 4.40 4.82
C LYS A 284 -20.99 4.02 4.88
N GLU A 285 -20.29 3.87 3.77
CA GLU A 285 -18.84 3.58 3.78
C GLU A 285 -18.10 4.74 3.09
N ASP A 286 -17.40 5.55 3.88
CA ASP A 286 -16.47 6.55 3.33
C ASP A 286 -15.37 5.80 2.57
N LYS A 287 -15.46 5.74 1.24
CA LYS A 287 -14.47 5.05 0.39
C LYS A 287 -13.06 5.62 0.55
N TYR A 288 -12.94 6.81 1.12
CA TYR A 288 -11.66 7.46 1.39
C TYR A 288 -11.16 7.18 2.82
N TYR A 289 -11.85 6.33 3.57
CA TYR A 289 -11.42 5.86 4.87
C TYR A 289 -10.11 5.08 4.76
N GLU A 290 -9.04 5.65 5.27
CA GLU A 290 -7.73 5.03 5.27
C GLU A 290 -7.01 5.28 6.59
N VAL A 291 -6.46 4.21 7.17
CA VAL A 291 -5.56 4.34 8.32
C VAL A 291 -4.18 4.72 7.82
N VAL A 292 -3.81 5.99 7.97
CA VAL A 292 -2.54 6.55 7.48
C VAL A 292 -1.40 6.51 8.51
N GLY A 293 -1.70 6.08 9.73
CA GLY A 293 -0.73 5.99 10.80
C GLY A 293 -1.34 5.50 12.09
N TRP A 294 -0.51 5.13 13.06
CA TRP A 294 -0.97 4.82 14.41
C TRP A 294 0.04 5.22 15.48
N LYS A 295 -0.44 5.33 16.71
CA LYS A 295 0.36 5.60 17.90
C LYS A 295 -0.20 4.90 19.13
N ASN A 296 0.66 4.66 20.12
CA ASN A 296 0.22 4.30 21.45
C ASN A 296 -0.30 5.55 22.16
N GLY A 297 -1.60 5.58 22.44
CA GLY A 297 -2.24 6.56 23.30
C GLY A 297 -2.35 6.07 24.74
N PHE A 298 -2.80 6.95 25.63
CA PHE A 298 -3.03 6.61 27.04
C PHE A 298 -4.15 5.57 27.23
N ARG A 299 -5.14 5.56 26.32
CA ARG A 299 -6.30 4.64 26.34
C ARG A 299 -6.18 3.51 25.31
N GLY A 300 -4.95 3.06 25.05
CA GLY A 300 -4.66 2.05 24.03
C GLY A 300 -4.18 2.66 22.71
N LYS A 301 -4.24 1.87 21.64
CA LYS A 301 -3.77 2.29 20.31
C LYS A 301 -4.74 3.31 19.71
N THR A 302 -4.18 4.39 19.17
CA THR A 302 -4.91 5.42 18.44
C THR A 302 -4.44 5.40 16.99
N THR A 303 -5.38 5.28 16.06
CA THR A 303 -5.15 5.38 14.62
C THR A 303 -5.31 6.82 14.16
N LEU A 304 -4.59 7.15 13.10
CA LEU A 304 -4.78 8.37 12.32
C LEU A 304 -5.53 7.93 11.08
N VAL A 305 -6.75 8.41 10.97
CA VAL A 305 -7.66 8.08 9.89
C VAL A 305 -7.75 9.28 8.96
N ARG A 306 -7.65 9.02 7.66
CA ARG A 306 -7.96 9.96 6.60
C ARG A 306 -9.37 9.66 6.09
N ARG A 307 -10.15 10.71 5.85
CA ARG A 307 -11.52 10.70 5.32
C ARG A 307 -11.63 11.69 4.16
N GLY A 308 -12.54 11.47 3.24
CA GLY A 308 -12.77 12.34 2.07
C GLY A 308 -11.68 12.35 0.98
N PRO A 309 -12.00 12.85 -0.22
CA PRO A 309 -11.12 12.86 -1.39
C PRO A 309 -9.89 13.76 -1.21
N PRO A 310 -8.86 13.65 -2.08
CA PRO A 310 -7.65 14.47 -2.02
C PRO A 310 -7.86 15.98 -1.84
N ASN A 311 -8.92 16.54 -2.41
CA ASN A 311 -9.27 17.96 -2.33
C ASN A 311 -10.22 18.32 -1.16
N ALA A 312 -10.58 17.37 -0.30
CA ALA A 312 -11.41 17.60 0.88
C ALA A 312 -11.02 16.67 2.03
N ARG A 313 -9.72 16.32 2.12
CA ARG A 313 -9.23 15.38 3.13
C ARG A 313 -9.49 15.91 4.53
N SER A 314 -10.06 15.07 5.38
CA SER A 314 -10.15 15.28 6.81
C SER A 314 -9.37 14.21 7.54
N TYR A 315 -8.66 14.59 8.60
CA TYR A 315 -7.87 13.66 9.41
C TYR A 315 -8.44 13.59 10.84
N ARG A 316 -8.59 12.36 11.35
CA ARG A 316 -9.16 12.07 12.67
C ARG A 316 -8.32 11.11 13.47
N LEU A 317 -8.29 11.31 14.78
CA LEU A 317 -7.77 10.37 15.75
C LEU A 317 -8.91 9.47 16.21
N GLU A 318 -8.78 8.17 15.97
CA GLU A 318 -9.75 7.16 16.38
C GLU A 318 -9.08 6.14 17.29
N ASN A 319 -9.83 5.60 18.26
CA ASN A 319 -9.31 4.51 19.06
C ASN A 319 -9.43 3.21 18.25
N VAL A 320 -8.39 2.37 18.24
CA VAL A 320 -8.46 1.06 17.57
C VAL A 320 -9.62 0.23 18.11
N ASN A 321 -9.93 0.37 19.40
CA ASN A 321 -11.02 -0.38 20.03
C ASN A 321 -12.42 0.11 19.62
N THR A 322 -12.53 1.31 19.05
CA THR A 322 -13.81 1.88 18.57
C THR A 322 -13.92 1.86 17.05
N MET A 323 -12.86 1.47 16.34
CA MET A 323 -12.88 1.30 14.90
C MET A 323 -13.50 -0.05 14.54
N ASP A 324 -14.39 -0.03 13.55
CA ASP A 324 -14.85 -1.26 12.87
C ASP A 324 -13.77 -1.83 11.93
N GLY A 325 -12.70 -1.07 11.65
CA GLY A 325 -11.59 -1.43 10.76
C GLY A 325 -10.42 -2.15 11.45
N TYR A 326 -9.71 -2.98 10.67
CA TYR A 326 -8.51 -3.69 11.11
C TYR A 326 -7.25 -2.81 10.97
N LEU A 327 -6.50 -2.60 12.06
CA LEU A 327 -5.17 -1.98 12.02
C LEU A 327 -4.11 -3.05 11.68
N ASP A 328 -3.54 -2.99 10.48
CA ASP A 328 -2.34 -3.79 10.15
C ASP A 328 -1.07 -3.02 10.53
N GLU A 329 -0.51 -3.34 11.70
CA GLU A 329 0.72 -2.73 12.23
C GLU A 329 1.97 -3.01 11.39
N ALA A 330 1.95 -4.01 10.51
CA ALA A 330 3.11 -4.34 9.68
C ALA A 330 3.27 -3.36 8.51
N ILE A 331 2.15 -2.81 8.01
CA ILE A 331 2.13 -1.88 6.88
C ILE A 331 1.86 -0.44 7.32
N THR A 332 1.14 -0.25 8.42
CA THR A 332 0.76 1.09 8.89
C THR A 332 1.88 1.70 9.72
N PRO A 333 2.41 2.88 9.35
CA PRO A 333 3.53 3.47 10.06
C PRO A 333 3.15 3.90 11.47
N ARG A 334 4.01 3.55 12.43
CA ARG A 334 3.90 4.03 13.82
C ARG A 334 4.43 5.45 13.93
N ILE A 335 3.55 6.45 13.82
CA ILE A 335 3.89 7.88 13.76
C ILE A 335 4.50 8.46 15.05
N THR A 336 4.58 7.66 16.13
CA THR A 336 5.22 8.08 17.39
C THR A 336 6.72 7.94 17.39
N LEU A 337 7.29 7.22 16.42
CA LEU A 337 8.73 7.08 16.30
C LEU A 337 9.34 8.43 15.93
N SER A 338 10.24 8.93 16.79
CA SER A 338 10.95 10.20 16.58
C SER A 338 11.73 10.21 15.25
N THR A 339 12.18 9.04 14.81
CA THR A 339 12.82 8.81 13.50
C THR A 339 11.91 9.08 12.30
N LEU A 340 10.60 9.22 12.49
CA LEU A 340 9.64 9.58 11.44
C LEU A 340 9.20 11.04 11.54
N ARG A 341 9.73 11.80 12.49
CA ARG A 341 9.35 13.19 12.78
C ARG A 341 10.51 14.13 12.52
N TYR A 342 10.60 14.68 11.31
CA TYR A 342 11.63 15.65 10.94
C TYR A 342 11.72 16.82 11.93
N GLY A 343 10.59 17.30 12.45
CA GLY A 343 10.54 18.38 13.44
C GLY A 343 11.14 18.01 14.81
N ALA A 344 11.36 16.73 15.10
CA ALA A 344 11.99 16.22 16.31
C ALA A 344 13.40 15.66 16.08
N MET A 345 13.84 15.50 14.83
CA MET A 345 15.19 15.02 14.52
C MET A 345 16.24 16.04 14.95
N LYS A 346 17.25 15.53 15.64
CA LYS A 346 18.44 16.28 16.04
C LYS A 346 19.67 15.74 15.33
N ASP A 347 20.73 16.52 15.31
CA ASP A 347 22.05 16.07 14.89
C ASP A 347 22.60 14.98 15.81
N GLU A 348 23.73 14.40 15.42
CA GLU A 348 24.37 13.28 16.14
C GLU A 348 24.71 13.61 17.60
N ASN A 349 24.92 14.90 17.90
CA ASN A 349 25.23 15.37 19.25
C ASN A 349 23.97 15.69 20.08
N GLU A 350 22.78 15.54 19.49
CA GLU A 350 21.50 15.95 20.08
C GLU A 350 21.41 17.42 20.54
N GLU A 351 22.26 18.29 20.00
CA GLU A 351 22.33 19.70 20.37
C GLU A 351 21.43 20.56 19.50
N LYS A 352 21.35 20.23 18.20
CA LYS A 352 20.65 21.06 17.22
C LYS A 352 19.61 20.25 16.46
N TYR A 353 18.43 20.85 16.30
CA TYR A 353 17.40 20.30 15.43
C TYR A 353 17.81 20.43 13.97
N LEU A 354 17.72 19.33 13.22
CA LEU A 354 18.09 19.30 11.81
C LEU A 354 17.13 20.13 10.96
N TYR A 355 15.85 20.15 11.33
CA TYR A 355 14.79 20.83 10.58
C TYR A 355 14.13 21.95 11.39
N GLY A 356 13.79 23.05 10.72
CA GLY A 356 13.23 24.24 11.36
C GLY A 356 12.51 25.18 10.39
N LYS A 357 12.52 26.48 10.70
CA LYS A 357 11.85 27.51 9.87
C LYS A 357 12.44 27.62 8.47
N ALA A 358 13.75 27.34 8.32
CA ALA A 358 14.46 27.46 7.05
C ALA A 358 13.95 26.47 5.99
N ASP A 359 13.42 25.32 6.41
CA ASP A 359 12.89 24.27 5.55
C ASP A 359 11.43 24.52 5.08
N GLN A 360 10.94 25.75 5.26
CA GLN A 360 9.61 26.23 4.85
C GLN A 360 8.50 25.19 5.07
N PRO A 361 8.29 24.71 6.32
CA PRO A 361 7.32 23.66 6.54
C PRO A 361 5.89 24.19 6.35
N THR A 362 5.04 23.41 5.68
CA THR A 362 3.65 23.76 5.39
C THR A 362 2.71 22.67 5.90
N ILE A 363 1.69 23.05 6.67
CA ILE A 363 0.66 22.13 7.15
C ILE A 363 -0.17 21.65 5.95
N GLN A 364 -0.23 20.33 5.75
CA GLN A 364 -1.08 19.67 4.76
C GLN A 364 -2.36 19.11 5.37
N GLY A 365 -2.37 18.86 6.69
CA GLY A 365 -3.54 18.38 7.42
C GLY A 365 -3.35 18.44 8.93
N VAL A 366 -4.45 18.46 9.67
CA VAL A 366 -4.48 18.43 11.13
C VAL A 366 -5.40 17.29 11.56
N CYS A 367 -4.92 16.47 12.49
CA CYS A 367 -5.59 15.28 12.99
C CYS A 367 -5.91 15.46 14.48
N TRP A 368 -7.19 15.33 14.84
CA TRP A 368 -7.70 15.44 16.22
C TRP A 368 -8.84 14.43 16.46
N TYR A 369 -9.23 14.18 17.71
CA TYR A 369 -10.33 13.24 18.00
C TYR A 369 -11.68 13.82 17.59
N ASP A 370 -12.53 12.99 16.98
CA ASP A 370 -13.86 13.38 16.46
C ASP A 370 -14.80 13.90 17.57
N GLU A 371 -14.56 13.49 18.82
CA GLU A 371 -15.30 13.95 20.01
C GLU A 371 -15.11 15.45 20.30
N TYR A 372 -14.06 16.08 19.76
CA TYR A 372 -13.79 17.50 19.96
C TYR A 372 -14.12 18.30 18.68
N PRO A 373 -15.12 19.21 18.73
CA PRO A 373 -15.37 20.10 17.62
C PRO A 373 -14.15 21.00 17.37
N VAL A 374 -13.96 21.39 16.10
CA VAL A 374 -12.80 22.18 15.66
C VAL A 374 -12.59 23.47 16.47
N ASP A 375 -13.68 24.09 16.96
CA ASP A 375 -13.64 25.29 17.79
C ASP A 375 -12.92 25.09 19.12
N MET A 376 -12.84 23.86 19.66
CA MET A 376 -12.05 23.61 20.86
C MET A 376 -10.54 23.65 20.60
N LEU A 377 -10.09 23.67 19.35
CA LEU A 377 -8.69 23.91 19.00
C LEU A 377 -8.32 25.40 19.02
N LYS A 378 -9.28 26.30 19.24
CA LYS A 378 -9.07 27.74 19.23
C LYS A 378 -8.09 28.16 20.34
N PRO A 379 -7.03 28.92 20.01
CA PRO A 379 -6.07 29.37 21.01
C PRO A 379 -6.72 30.25 22.09
N GLY A 380 -6.37 30.02 23.35
CA GLY A 380 -6.78 30.87 24.48
C GLY A 380 -8.15 30.56 25.09
N GLU A 381 -8.95 29.68 24.48
CA GLU A 381 -10.24 29.24 25.02
C GLU A 381 -10.17 27.84 25.68
N GLU A 382 -8.97 27.24 25.75
CA GLU A 382 -8.76 25.93 26.34
C GLU A 382 -8.91 25.99 27.88
N ALA A 383 -10.03 25.50 28.42
CA ALA A 383 -10.27 25.40 29.88
C ALA A 383 -9.47 24.27 30.58
N GLY A 384 -8.33 23.86 30.02
CA GLY A 384 -7.59 22.69 30.49
C GLY A 384 -6.33 22.37 29.70
N ARG A 385 -6.02 21.07 29.59
CA ARG A 385 -4.88 20.61 28.79
C ARG A 385 -5.18 20.85 27.32
N PRO A 386 -4.20 21.34 26.54
CA PRO A 386 -4.37 21.50 25.10
C PRO A 386 -4.77 20.17 24.46
N ILE A 387 -5.75 20.20 23.56
CA ILE A 387 -6.19 19.01 22.83
C ILE A 387 -4.98 18.44 22.06
N ALA A 388 -4.83 17.12 22.14
CA ALA A 388 -3.79 16.41 21.42
C ALA A 388 -4.09 16.45 19.92
N VAL A 389 -3.15 16.98 19.14
CA VAL A 389 -3.23 17.02 17.69
C VAL A 389 -1.94 16.47 17.07
N ASP A 390 -2.09 15.73 15.97
CA ASP A 390 -0.99 15.40 15.06
C ASP A 390 -1.15 16.20 13.77
N ILE A 391 -0.05 16.65 13.20
CA ILE A 391 -0.02 17.61 12.11
C ILE A 391 0.73 16.98 10.95
N PHE A 392 0.09 16.85 9.79
CA PHE A 392 0.77 16.37 8.58
C PHE A 392 1.50 17.53 7.92
N ILE A 393 2.83 17.46 7.82
CA ILE A 393 3.69 18.56 7.38
C ILE A 393 4.44 18.17 6.12
N LYS A 394 4.44 19.08 5.14
CA LYS A 394 5.31 19.06 3.98
C LYS A 394 6.52 19.95 4.25
N TRP A 395 7.71 19.36 4.18
CA TRP A 395 9.00 20.01 4.38
C TRP A 395 9.68 20.25 3.03
N LYS A 396 10.27 21.42 2.85
CA LYS A 396 11.07 21.79 1.68
C LYS A 396 12.53 21.84 2.11
N THR A 397 13.19 20.70 2.07
CA THR A 397 14.57 20.53 2.52
C THR A 397 15.53 20.68 1.34
N ALA A 398 16.83 20.75 1.61
CA ALA A 398 17.85 20.76 0.55
C ALA A 398 17.83 19.48 -0.31
N GLU A 399 17.35 18.36 0.24
CA GLU A 399 17.26 17.05 -0.42
C GLU A 399 15.94 16.87 -1.20
N GLY A 400 15.02 17.83 -1.11
CA GLY A 400 13.74 17.80 -1.81
C GLY A 400 12.54 17.93 -0.88
N LEU A 401 11.39 17.46 -1.37
CA LEU A 401 10.15 17.47 -0.60
C LEU A 401 10.07 16.23 0.28
N LYS A 402 9.81 16.44 1.57
CA LYS A 402 9.60 15.36 2.54
C LYS A 402 8.29 15.57 3.28
N TRP A 403 7.68 14.49 3.75
CA TRP A 403 6.43 14.53 4.52
C TRP A 403 6.62 13.84 5.86
N SER A 404 6.06 14.41 6.94
CA SER A 404 6.00 13.75 8.24
C SER A 404 4.76 14.13 9.03
N TRP A 405 4.41 13.24 9.97
CA TRP A 405 3.47 13.55 11.05
C TRP A 405 4.22 14.19 12.22
N GLU A 406 3.80 15.37 12.63
CA GLU A 406 4.41 16.15 13.70
C GLU A 406 3.43 16.39 14.85
N THR A 407 3.95 16.85 15.98
CA THR A 407 3.12 17.19 17.14
C THR A 407 2.94 18.70 17.25
N ARG A 408 1.90 19.12 17.99
CA ARG A 408 1.73 20.52 18.44
C ARG A 408 3.01 21.09 19.07
N SER A 409 3.75 20.27 19.83
CA SER A 409 5.02 20.66 20.45
C SER A 409 6.13 20.88 19.42
N SER A 410 6.27 20.00 18.43
CA SER A 410 7.20 20.18 17.30
C SER A 410 6.93 21.50 16.58
N TRP A 411 5.67 21.79 16.28
CA TRP A 411 5.27 23.02 15.60
C TRP A 411 5.48 24.26 16.46
N GLY A 412 5.17 24.17 17.75
CA GLY A 412 5.39 25.21 18.76
C GLY A 412 6.86 25.57 18.93
N ARG A 413 7.78 24.59 18.82
CA ARG A 413 9.22 24.84 18.80
C ARG A 413 9.63 25.68 17.60
N ILE A 414 9.10 25.36 16.42
CA ILE A 414 9.48 26.01 15.16
C ILE A 414 8.95 27.44 15.14
N TRP A 415 7.66 27.67 15.42
CA TRP A 415 7.02 28.98 15.21
C TRP A 415 6.73 29.78 16.49
N GLY A 416 6.95 29.20 17.66
CA GLY A 416 6.48 29.72 18.95
C GLY A 416 5.08 29.20 19.27
N LYS A 417 4.79 29.00 20.57
CA LYS A 417 3.54 28.36 21.04
C LYS A 417 2.27 29.03 20.53
N THR A 418 2.17 30.36 20.63
CA THR A 418 0.98 31.13 20.22
C THR A 418 0.73 31.03 18.72
N LYS A 419 1.73 31.39 17.91
CA LYS A 419 1.63 31.33 16.44
C LYS A 419 1.37 29.91 15.93
N ALA A 420 1.98 28.91 16.57
CA ALA A 420 1.73 27.51 16.24
C ALA A 420 0.27 27.12 16.50
N ALA A 421 -0.28 27.47 17.67
CA ALA A 421 -1.68 27.18 17.99
C ALA A 421 -2.65 27.86 17.01
N GLU A 422 -2.42 29.14 16.68
CA GLU A 422 -3.23 29.88 15.70
C GLU A 422 -3.18 29.25 14.31
N THR A 423 -2.00 28.84 13.87
CA THR A 423 -1.81 28.24 12.53
C THR A 423 -2.47 26.86 12.45
N ILE A 424 -2.36 26.06 13.52
CA ILE A 424 -3.04 24.76 13.62
C ILE A 424 -4.56 24.95 13.58
N TYR A 425 -5.11 25.89 14.35
CA TYR A 425 -6.55 26.15 14.37
C TYR A 425 -7.06 26.60 12.99
N LYS A 426 -6.37 27.54 12.34
CA LYS A 426 -6.72 27.98 10.98
C LYS A 426 -6.68 26.84 9.96
N ALA A 427 -5.65 25.99 10.04
CA ALA A 427 -5.54 24.83 9.16
C ALA A 427 -6.66 23.80 9.41
N ALA A 428 -7.02 23.56 10.68
CA ALA A 428 -8.12 22.66 11.05
C ALA A 428 -9.48 23.21 10.59
N LEU A 429 -9.75 24.51 10.78
CA LEU A 429 -10.96 25.16 10.27
C LEU A 429 -11.07 25.05 8.75
N TYR A 430 -9.96 25.31 8.05
CA TYR A 430 -9.90 25.19 6.61
C TYR A 430 -10.22 23.75 6.18
N GLN A 431 -9.53 22.76 6.75
CA GLN A 431 -9.77 21.35 6.51
C GLN A 431 -11.24 20.95 6.72
N GLU A 432 -11.82 21.35 7.86
CA GLU A 432 -13.19 21.02 8.24
C GLU A 432 -14.21 21.64 7.28
N LYS A 433 -14.01 22.90 6.90
CA LYS A 433 -14.85 23.58 5.92
C LYS A 433 -14.87 22.81 4.59
N ARG A 434 -13.70 22.40 4.08
CA ARG A 434 -13.61 21.67 2.81
C ARG A 434 -14.28 20.30 2.88
N TYR A 435 -14.12 19.62 4.01
CA TYR A 435 -14.73 18.31 4.24
C TYR A 435 -16.26 18.41 4.30
N ASN A 436 -16.79 19.44 4.98
CA ASN A 436 -18.22 19.70 5.03
C ASN A 436 -18.79 20.12 3.67
N GLU A 437 -18.12 21.00 2.92
CA GLU A 437 -18.48 21.34 1.53
C GLU A 437 -18.54 20.08 0.65
N TRP A 438 -17.67 19.10 0.89
CA TRP A 438 -17.71 17.82 0.18
C TRP A 438 -18.87 16.92 0.63
N LEU A 439 -19.14 16.83 1.93
CA LEU A 439 -20.28 16.08 2.48
C LEU A 439 -21.62 16.65 1.99
N ASP A 440 -21.71 17.98 1.89
CA ASP A 440 -22.87 18.71 1.42
C ASP A 440 -23.00 18.71 -0.12
N ASN A 441 -22.06 18.06 -0.83
CA ASN A 441 -21.93 18.05 -2.29
C ASN A 441 -21.78 19.46 -2.92
N GLU A 442 -21.41 20.47 -2.14
CA GLU A 442 -21.05 21.81 -2.65
C GLU A 442 -19.70 21.80 -3.37
N ARG A 443 -18.86 20.82 -3.07
CA ARG A 443 -17.56 20.59 -3.73
C ARG A 443 -17.48 19.22 -4.40
N LYS A 444 -17.11 19.21 -5.68
CA LYS A 444 -16.82 17.99 -6.45
C LYS A 444 -15.40 17.50 -6.18
N SER A 445 -15.13 16.21 -6.38
CA SER A 445 -13.78 15.62 -6.21
C SER A 445 -12.75 16.24 -7.15
N GLU A 446 -13.21 16.70 -8.31
CA GLU A 446 -12.40 17.25 -9.40
C GLU A 446 -12.08 18.74 -9.18
N ASP A 447 -12.77 19.39 -8.22
CA ASP A 447 -12.55 20.79 -7.90
C ASP A 447 -11.17 20.96 -7.24
N ARG A 448 -10.17 21.17 -8.09
CA ARG A 448 -8.87 21.68 -7.69
C ARG A 448 -9.03 23.18 -7.51
N GLU A 449 -8.92 23.66 -6.27
CA GLU A 449 -8.58 25.06 -6.10
C GLU A 449 -7.28 25.36 -6.84
N PRO A 450 -7.13 26.56 -7.41
CA PRO A 450 -5.82 26.99 -7.88
C PRO A 450 -4.86 26.81 -6.71
N THR A 451 -3.91 25.88 -6.84
CA THR A 451 -2.84 25.69 -5.86
C THR A 451 -2.35 27.09 -5.50
N PRO A 452 -2.38 27.50 -4.21
CA PRO A 452 -1.81 28.77 -3.83
C PRO A 452 -0.41 28.81 -4.44
N ARG A 453 -0.22 29.62 -5.48
CA ARG A 453 1.11 29.85 -6.02
C ARG A 453 1.87 30.41 -4.84
N ASP A 454 3.11 29.96 -4.64
CA ASP A 454 4.03 30.61 -3.73
C ASP A 454 4.12 32.07 -4.18
N GLU A 455 3.27 32.94 -3.63
CA GLU A 455 3.35 34.37 -3.84
C GLU A 455 4.70 34.74 -3.22
N THR A 456 5.64 35.07 -4.11
CA THR A 456 6.82 35.84 -3.74
C THR A 456 6.39 36.95 -2.79
N PRO A 457 7.07 37.17 -1.66
CA PRO A 457 6.67 38.19 -0.69
C PRO A 457 6.52 39.51 -1.44
N ASP A 458 5.30 40.04 -1.46
CA ASP A 458 4.97 41.29 -2.13
C ASP A 458 5.93 42.37 -1.65
N THR A 459 6.72 42.87 -2.60
CA THR A 459 7.30 44.21 -2.51
C THR A 459 6.17 45.19 -2.32
N GLU A 460 6.04 45.69 -1.08
CA GLU A 460 5.46 46.96 -0.66
C GLU A 460 4.81 47.77 -1.80
N ILE A 461 3.55 47.44 -2.12
CA ILE A 461 2.73 48.23 -3.03
C ILE A 461 2.34 49.50 -2.28
N LYS A 462 2.94 50.63 -2.68
CA LYS A 462 2.45 51.96 -2.34
C LYS A 462 1.03 52.12 -2.87
N GLU A 463 0.10 52.39 -1.97
CA GLU A 463 -1.26 52.81 -2.31
C GLU A 463 -1.20 54.13 -3.09
N GLU A 464 -1.69 54.13 -4.33
CA GLU A 464 -2.19 55.33 -5.02
C GLU A 464 -3.72 55.26 -5.12
N PRO A 465 -4.40 56.42 -5.10
CA PRO A 465 -5.81 56.49 -4.73
C PRO A 465 -6.77 56.12 -5.86
N VAL A 466 -7.87 55.50 -5.44
CA VAL A 466 -9.02 55.05 -6.24
C VAL A 466 -9.74 56.24 -6.89
N ALA A 467 -10.01 56.13 -8.19
CA ALA A 467 -10.97 56.96 -8.91
C ALA A 467 -12.15 56.10 -9.37
N ASP A 468 -13.36 56.58 -9.07
CA ASP A 468 -14.66 55.98 -9.36
C ASP A 468 -14.96 55.87 -10.87
N GLY A 469 -15.64 54.78 -11.26
CA GLY A 469 -16.38 54.70 -12.52
C GLY A 469 -16.77 53.27 -12.94
N PRO A 470 -18.06 52.97 -13.20
CA PRO A 470 -18.52 51.62 -13.50
C PRO A 470 -18.62 51.35 -15.01
N ALA A 471 -18.28 50.13 -15.45
CA ALA A 471 -18.71 49.62 -16.75
C ALA A 471 -18.95 48.10 -16.70
N THR A 472 -20.20 47.74 -16.98
CA THR A 472 -20.77 46.42 -17.27
C THR A 472 -20.16 45.80 -18.52
N ALA A 473 -19.79 44.51 -18.47
CA ALA A 473 -19.63 43.67 -19.66
C ALA A 473 -20.05 42.21 -19.36
N THR A 474 -21.09 41.77 -20.06
CA THR A 474 -21.58 40.39 -20.11
C THR A 474 -20.77 39.59 -21.13
N ASN A 475 -20.10 38.52 -20.70
CA ASN A 475 -19.53 37.51 -21.61
C ASN A 475 -20.47 36.28 -21.72
N PRO A 476 -20.64 35.70 -22.93
CA PRO A 476 -21.37 34.45 -23.12
C PRO A 476 -20.53 33.22 -22.72
N PRO A 477 -21.16 32.06 -22.40
CA PRO A 477 -20.46 30.89 -21.91
C PRO A 477 -19.65 30.19 -23.02
N ALA A 478 -18.47 29.72 -22.64
CA ALA A 478 -17.54 28.99 -23.50
C ALA A 478 -18.03 27.56 -23.78
N THR A 479 -18.07 27.19 -25.07
CA THR A 479 -18.27 25.83 -25.54
C THR A 479 -17.03 24.98 -25.20
N GLN A 480 -17.18 24.00 -24.32
CA GLN A 480 -16.11 23.06 -23.98
C GLN A 480 -15.95 22.03 -25.11
N ASN A 481 -14.76 21.98 -25.72
CA ASN A 481 -14.37 20.86 -26.57
C ASN A 481 -13.98 19.67 -25.68
N PRO A 482 -14.45 18.44 -25.96
CA PRO A 482 -14.08 17.28 -25.16
C PRO A 482 -12.57 17.01 -25.22
N THR A 483 -11.97 16.81 -24.06
CA THR A 483 -10.56 16.50 -23.88
C THR A 483 -10.21 15.19 -24.59
N LYS A 484 -9.23 15.23 -25.50
CA LYS A 484 -8.74 14.05 -26.22
C LYS A 484 -8.03 13.10 -25.26
N THR A 485 -8.52 11.88 -25.14
CA THR A 485 -7.86 10.78 -24.42
C THR A 485 -7.42 9.71 -25.41
N PRO A 486 -6.36 8.93 -25.11
CA PRO A 486 -5.91 7.83 -25.98
C PRO A 486 -7.03 6.82 -26.32
N LEU A 487 -7.94 6.59 -25.37
CA LEU A 487 -9.12 5.76 -25.58
C LEU A 487 -10.12 6.38 -26.56
N ASN A 488 -10.29 7.71 -26.56
CA ASN A 488 -11.16 8.39 -27.53
C ASN A 488 -10.58 8.34 -28.94
N ASP A 489 -9.25 8.47 -29.08
CA ASP A 489 -8.58 8.33 -30.38
C ASP A 489 -8.68 6.90 -30.91
N TYR A 490 -8.43 5.89 -30.06
CA TYR A 490 -8.63 4.48 -30.41
C TYR A 490 -10.08 4.17 -30.78
N ARG A 491 -11.04 4.66 -29.99
CA ARG A 491 -12.47 4.48 -30.24
C ARG A 491 -12.90 5.05 -31.59
N ASN A 492 -12.42 6.23 -31.97
CA ASN A 492 -12.74 6.81 -33.27
C ASN A 492 -12.16 5.98 -34.43
N MET A 493 -10.90 5.53 -34.30
CA MET A 493 -10.26 4.67 -35.29
C MET A 493 -10.97 3.31 -35.41
N TRP A 494 -11.35 2.72 -34.29
CA TRP A 494 -12.07 1.45 -34.25
C TRP A 494 -13.46 1.56 -34.90
N CYS A 495 -14.20 2.64 -34.61
CA CYS A 495 -15.47 2.94 -35.27
C CYS A 495 -15.32 3.16 -36.78
N GLU A 496 -14.25 3.83 -37.23
CA GLU A 496 -13.94 4.03 -38.65
C GLU A 496 -13.62 2.71 -39.37
N ILE A 497 -12.83 1.84 -38.75
CA ILE A 497 -12.46 0.52 -39.31
C ILE A 497 -13.69 -0.39 -39.46
N ASN A 498 -14.62 -0.32 -38.51
CA ASN A 498 -15.79 -1.20 -38.47
C ASN A 498 -17.05 -0.58 -39.11
N ASP A 499 -16.95 0.62 -39.68
CA ASP A 499 -18.06 1.39 -40.27
C ASP A 499 -19.25 1.56 -39.30
N ILE A 500 -18.95 1.88 -38.04
CA ILE A 500 -19.93 2.06 -36.96
C ILE A 500 -20.03 3.54 -36.62
N ASN A 501 -21.24 4.09 -36.69
CA ASN A 501 -21.52 5.42 -36.15
C ASN A 501 -21.39 5.40 -34.62
N LEU A 502 -20.53 6.25 -34.06
CA LEU A 502 -20.27 6.31 -32.63
C LEU A 502 -21.54 6.54 -31.79
N ALA A 503 -22.49 7.31 -32.32
CA ALA A 503 -23.77 7.58 -31.66
C ALA A 503 -24.71 6.36 -31.63
N GLU A 504 -24.51 5.39 -32.51
CA GLU A 504 -25.37 4.21 -32.70
C GLU A 504 -24.71 2.92 -32.20
N MET A 505 -23.52 3.02 -31.60
CA MET A 505 -22.75 1.86 -31.14
C MET A 505 -23.53 1.07 -30.07
N THR A 506 -23.72 -0.23 -30.33
CA THR A 506 -24.41 -1.14 -29.42
C THR A 506 -23.55 -1.46 -28.18
N ALA A 507 -24.17 -2.04 -27.15
CA ALA A 507 -23.44 -2.47 -25.95
C ALA A 507 -22.41 -3.56 -26.26
N GLU A 508 -22.72 -4.48 -27.17
CA GLU A 508 -21.81 -5.54 -27.62
C GLU A 508 -20.59 -4.98 -28.33
N GLN A 509 -20.79 -4.02 -29.24
CA GLN A 509 -19.71 -3.32 -29.95
C GLN A 509 -18.84 -2.50 -28.99
N ARG A 510 -19.44 -1.86 -27.97
CA ARG A 510 -18.70 -1.18 -26.89
C ARG A 510 -17.79 -2.14 -26.13
N ASN A 511 -18.30 -3.32 -25.78
CA ASN A 511 -17.54 -4.33 -25.04
C ASN A 511 -16.40 -4.92 -25.88
N GLN A 512 -16.65 -5.14 -27.18
CA GLN A 512 -15.62 -5.61 -28.10
C GLN A 512 -14.49 -4.58 -28.27
N LEU A 513 -14.82 -3.30 -28.43
CA LEU A 513 -13.85 -2.21 -28.48
C LEU A 513 -12.97 -2.17 -27.22
N ILE A 514 -13.55 -2.32 -26.03
CA ILE A 514 -12.80 -2.32 -24.77
C ILE A 514 -11.86 -3.53 -24.68
N ARG A 515 -12.32 -4.72 -25.10
CA ARG A 515 -11.49 -5.94 -25.12
C ARG A 515 -10.31 -5.81 -26.08
N GLU A 516 -10.53 -5.28 -27.28
CA GLU A 516 -9.47 -5.09 -28.26
C GLU A 516 -8.49 -3.99 -27.83
N TYR A 517 -8.97 -2.92 -27.18
CA TYR A 517 -8.09 -1.90 -26.60
C TYR A 517 -7.21 -2.44 -25.46
N ALA A 518 -7.76 -3.31 -24.61
CA ALA A 518 -7.01 -3.92 -23.51
C ALA A 518 -5.96 -4.96 -23.98
N ALA A 519 -6.08 -5.44 -25.23
CA ALA A 519 -5.13 -6.36 -25.85
C ALA A 519 -3.96 -5.65 -26.55
N LEU A 520 -4.00 -4.31 -26.65
CA LEU A 520 -2.94 -3.44 -27.16
C LEU A 520 -2.08 -2.92 -26.00
#